data_AF-A0A914G807-F1
#
_entry.id   AF-A0A914G807-F1
#
_cell.length_a   1.000
_cell.length_b   1.000
_cell.length_c   1.000
_cell.angle_alpha   90.00
_cell.angle_beta   90.00
_cell.angle_gamma   90.00
#
_symmetry.space_group_name_H-M   'P 1'
#
loop_
_entity.id
_entity.type
_entity.pdbx_description
1 polymer ?
#
loop_
_entity_poly.entity_id
_entity_poly.type
_entity_poly.pdbx_seq_one_letter_code
_entity_poly.pdbx_strand_id
1 'polypeptide(L)'
;EGADMMVHQAIHTIEFVLGCISHTASYLRLWALSLAHSQLSEVMWHMILAPAFNADGILGAIVLSALFFIFTVMTVSILVLMEGLSAFLHAIRLHWVEFQSKFYVGTGKAFVPFNLHLCLEKFCKETEVL
;
A
#
# COMPACT_ATOMS: atom_id res chain seq x y z
N GLU A 1 17.18 -27.93 28.08
CA GLU A 1 16.25 -28.55 27.12
C GLU A 1 14.79 -28.15 27.37
N GLY A 2 14.13 -28.58 28.46
CA GLY A 2 12.73 -28.19 28.70
C GLY A 2 12.51 -26.68 28.92
N ALA A 3 13.46 -26.02 29.60
CA ALA A 3 13.42 -24.58 29.84
C ALA A 3 13.57 -23.75 28.55
N ASP A 4 14.45 -24.16 27.64
CA ASP A 4 14.69 -23.48 26.36
C ASP A 4 13.44 -23.53 25.47
N MET A 5 12.76 -24.69 25.46
CA MET A 5 11.52 -24.89 24.72
C MET A 5 10.36 -24.08 25.31
N MET A 6 10.27 -23.97 26.64
CA MET A 6 9.30 -23.10 27.32
C MET A 6 9.53 -21.61 27.01
N VAL A 7 10.78 -21.14 27.04
CA VAL A 7 11.11 -19.74 26.76
C VAL A 7 10.80 -19.39 25.30
N HIS A 8 11.16 -20.27 24.36
CA HIS A 8 10.86 -20.06 22.94
C HIS A 8 9.34 -19.97 22.69
N GLN A 9 8.56 -20.86 23.30
CA GLN A 9 7.10 -20.87 23.15
C GLN A 9 6.43 -19.66 23.82
N ALA A 10 6.97 -19.19 24.96
CA ALA A 10 6.49 -17.98 25.61
C ALA A 10 6.69 -16.74 24.73
N ILE A 11 7.84 -16.61 24.08
CA ILE A 11 8.14 -15.52 23.14
C ILE A 11 7.17 -15.56 21.95
N HIS A 12 7.01 -16.73 21.32
CA HIS A 12 6.10 -16.90 20.19
C HIS A 12 4.65 -16.55 20.53
N THR A 13 4.20 -16.84 21.74
CA THR A 13 2.84 -16.51 22.19
C THR A 13 2.65 -15.00 22.38
N ILE A 14 3.63 -14.31 22.97
CA ILE A 14 3.58 -12.85 23.14
C ILE A 14 3.62 -12.14 21.78
N GLU A 15 4.50 -12.59 20.88
CA GLU A 15 4.61 -12.07 19.52
C GLU A 15 3.31 -12.28 18.73
N PHE A 16 2.67 -13.43 18.90
CA PHE A 16 1.37 -13.71 18.28
C PHE A 16 0.26 -12.77 18.77
N VAL A 17 0.15 -12.55 20.09
CA VAL A 17 -0.87 -11.65 20.66
C VAL A 17 -0.62 -10.20 20.24
N LEU A 18 0.63 -9.73 20.30
CA LEU A 18 1.00 -8.39 19.85
C LEU A 18 0.75 -8.20 18.34
N GLY A 19 1.03 -9.23 17.55
CA GLY A 19 0.66 -9.28 16.13
C GLY A 19 -0.84 -9.08 15.94
N CYS A 20 -1.69 -9.92 16.56
CA CYS A 20 -3.15 -9.84 16.44
C CYS A 20 -3.72 -8.44 16.77
N ILE A 21 -3.21 -7.80 17.82
CA ILE A 21 -3.62 -6.43 18.20
C ILE A 21 -3.17 -5.42 17.14
N SER A 22 -1.94 -5.54 16.62
CA SER A 22 -1.41 -4.66 15.57
C SER A 22 -2.23 -4.74 14.28
N HIS A 23 -2.69 -5.95 13.91
CA HIS A 23 -3.57 -6.13 12.76
C HIS A 23 -4.91 -5.44 12.97
N THR A 24 -5.50 -5.58 14.16
CA THR A 24 -6.74 -4.90 14.52
C THR A 24 -6.58 -3.37 14.50
N ALA A 25 -5.49 -2.83 15.06
CA ALA A 25 -5.21 -1.39 15.06
C ALA A 25 -4.96 -0.85 13.65
N SER A 26 -4.41 -1.65 12.74
CA SER A 26 -4.22 -1.27 11.34
C SER A 26 -5.54 -0.98 10.61
N TYR A 27 -6.63 -1.70 10.94
CA TYR A 27 -7.96 -1.43 10.37
C TYR A 27 -8.53 -0.07 10.80
N LEU A 28 -8.19 0.43 12.00
CA LEU A 28 -8.58 1.77 12.45
C LEU A 28 -8.03 2.86 11.53
N ARG A 29 -6.83 2.67 10.98
CA ARG A 29 -6.21 3.65 10.07
C ARG A 29 -6.98 3.76 8.76
N LEU A 30 -7.44 2.63 8.21
CA LEU A 30 -8.27 2.62 7.01
C LEU A 30 -9.64 3.28 7.27
N TRP A 31 -10.23 3.02 8.45
CA TRP A 31 -11.45 3.68 8.87
C TRP A 31 -11.27 5.20 9.03
N ALA A 32 -10.20 5.65 9.68
CA ALA A 32 -9.89 7.06 9.86
C ALA A 32 -9.62 7.77 8.52
N LEU A 33 -8.91 7.10 7.61
CA LEU A 33 -8.69 7.57 6.24
C LEU A 33 -10.02 7.74 5.51
N SER A 34 -10.92 6.76 5.59
CA SER A 34 -12.27 6.84 5.02
C SER A 34 -13.11 7.99 5.61
N LEU A 35 -12.98 8.26 6.91
CA LEU A 35 -13.69 9.37 7.57
C LEU A 35 -13.16 10.72 7.09
N ALA A 36 -11.83 10.89 7.06
CA ALA A 36 -11.20 12.10 6.57
C ALA A 36 -11.53 12.36 5.08
N HIS A 37 -11.49 11.32 4.27
CA HIS A 37 -11.88 11.36 2.86
C HIS A 37 -13.33 11.81 2.67
N SER A 38 -14.27 11.24 3.44
CA SER A 38 -15.68 11.62 3.40
C SER A 38 -15.87 13.10 3.73
N GLN A 39 -15.19 13.59 4.77
CA GLN A 39 -15.23 15.00 5.18
C GLN A 39 -14.62 15.91 4.11
N LEU A 40 -13.46 15.55 3.56
CA LEU A 40 -12.80 16.31 2.51
C LEU A 40 -13.69 16.41 1.26
N SER A 41 -14.37 15.33 0.87
CA SER A 41 -15.30 15.31 -0.26
C SER A 41 -16.50 16.22 -0.03
N GLU A 42 -17.05 16.26 1.19
CA GLU A 42 -18.16 17.14 1.56
C GLU A 42 -17.74 18.62 1.48
N VAL A 43 -16.59 18.99 2.05
CA VAL A 43 -16.07 20.37 2.01
C VAL A 43 -15.79 20.81 0.57
N MET A 44 -15.15 19.95 -0.22
CA MET A 44 -14.91 20.17 -1.65
C MET A 44 -16.22 20.44 -2.42
N TRP A 45 -17.25 19.63 -2.18
CA TRP A 45 -18.57 19.79 -2.81
C TRP A 45 -19.21 21.13 -2.45
N HIS A 46 -19.25 21.45 -1.15
CA HIS A 46 -19.89 22.67 -0.65
C HIS A 46 -19.14 23.94 -1.07
N MET A 47 -17.81 23.94 -1.17
CA MET A 47 -17.04 25.13 -1.55
C MET A 47 -16.89 25.33 -3.05
N ILE A 48 -16.87 24.27 -3.86
CA ILE A 48 -16.58 24.36 -5.31
C ILE A 48 -17.85 24.22 -6.15
N LEU A 49 -18.70 23.24 -5.85
CA LEU A 49 -19.82 22.85 -6.71
C LEU A 49 -21.14 23.56 -6.36
N ALA A 50 -21.38 23.81 -5.07
CA ALA A 50 -22.57 24.56 -4.64
C ALA A 50 -22.64 26.00 -5.20
N PRO A 51 -21.54 26.79 -5.25
CA PRO A 51 -21.55 28.11 -5.89
C PRO A 51 -21.69 28.01 -7.42
N ALA A 52 -21.14 26.96 -8.04
CA ALA A 52 -21.19 26.76 -9.48
C ALA A 52 -22.63 26.53 -9.99
N PHE A 53 -23.50 25.92 -9.18
CA PHE A 53 -24.91 25.69 -9.52
C PHE A 53 -25.82 26.91 -9.39
N ASN A 54 -25.42 27.95 -8.65
CA ASN A 54 -26.24 29.15 -8.45
C ASN A 54 -26.11 30.17 -9.60
N ALA A 55 -25.29 29.90 -10.62
CA ALA A 55 -25.11 30.78 -11.77
C ALA A 55 -26.14 30.46 -12.88
N ASP A 56 -27.25 31.20 -12.91
CA ASP A 56 -28.25 31.07 -13.97
C ASP A 56 -27.82 31.78 -15.27
N GLY A 57 -27.99 31.10 -16.41
CA GLY A 57 -27.78 31.63 -17.76
C GLY A 57 -26.80 30.83 -18.64
N ILE A 58 -26.74 31.17 -19.93
CA ILE A 58 -25.85 30.49 -20.91
C ILE A 58 -24.37 30.68 -20.57
N LEU A 59 -23.99 31.84 -20.02
CA LEU A 59 -22.64 32.08 -19.52
C LEU A 59 -22.35 31.25 -18.25
N GLY A 60 -23.36 31.08 -17.39
CA GLY A 60 -23.30 30.21 -16.21
C GLY A 60 -23.05 28.75 -16.58
N ALA A 61 -23.67 28.25 -17.65
CA ALA A 61 -23.46 26.88 -18.13
C ALA A 61 -22.00 26.61 -18.57
N ILE A 62 -21.34 27.58 -19.20
CA ILE A 62 -19.92 27.47 -19.60
C ILE A 62 -19.02 27.44 -18.37
N VAL A 63 -19.26 28.33 -17.40
CA VAL A 63 -18.50 28.40 -16.14
C VAL A 63 -18.71 27.13 -15.31
N LEU A 64 -19.94 26.63 -15.21
CA LEU A 64 -20.28 25.37 -14.55
C LEU A 64 -19.53 24.20 -15.18
N SER A 65 -19.51 24.10 -16.51
CA SER A 65 -18.79 23.04 -17.23
C SER A 65 -17.29 23.06 -16.93
N ALA A 66 -16.66 24.23 -16.93
CA ALA A 66 -15.24 24.38 -16.62
C ALA A 66 -14.92 24.01 -15.16
N LEU A 67 -15.71 24.51 -14.20
CA LEU A 67 -15.55 24.21 -12.77
C LEU A 67 -15.79 22.74 -12.46
N PHE A 68 -16.77 22.11 -13.11
CA PHE A 68 -17.06 20.69 -12.97
C PHE A 68 -15.90 19.81 -13.47
N PHE A 69 -15.26 20.21 -14.57
CA PHE A 69 -14.08 19.50 -15.09
C PHE A 69 -12.91 19.57 -14.10
N ILE A 70 -12.62 20.77 -13.58
CA ILE A 70 -11.57 20.99 -12.58
C ILE A 70 -11.86 20.20 -11.29
N PHE A 71 -13.10 20.25 -10.80
CA PHE A 71 -13.55 19.49 -9.63
C PHE A 71 -13.36 17.99 -9.81
N THR A 72 -13.73 17.45 -10.98
CA THR A 72 -13.60 16.02 -11.29
C THR A 72 -12.14 15.58 -11.29
N VAL A 73 -11.25 16.36 -11.95
CA VAL A 73 -9.82 16.05 -12.01
C VAL A 73 -9.17 16.10 -10.61
N MET A 74 -9.50 17.12 -9.83
CA MET A 74 -9.00 17.26 -8.45
C MET A 74 -9.46 16.09 -7.56
N THR A 75 -10.72 15.71 -7.68
CA THR A 75 -11.32 14.58 -6.96
C THR A 75 -10.60 13.28 -7.32
N VAL A 76 -10.48 12.94 -8.60
CA VAL A 76 -9.78 11.72 -9.03
C VAL A 76 -8.31 11.72 -8.58
N SER A 77 -7.62 12.85 -8.69
CA SER A 77 -6.21 12.94 -8.30
C SER A 77 -6.00 12.73 -6.80
N ILE A 78 -6.73 13.46 -5.96
CA ILE A 78 -6.50 13.46 -4.50
C ILE A 78 -7.20 12.27 -3.85
N LEU A 79 -8.50 12.13 -4.11
CA LEU A 79 -9.36 11.17 -3.41
C LEU A 79 -9.12 9.72 -3.90
N VAL A 80 -8.72 9.50 -5.16
CA VAL A 80 -8.48 8.14 -5.67
C VAL A 80 -7.00 7.76 -5.63
N LEU A 81 -6.08 8.60 -6.17
CA LEU A 81 -4.67 8.20 -6.25
C LEU A 81 -3.97 8.23 -4.90
N MET A 82 -4.09 9.31 -4.13
CA MET A 82 -3.33 9.43 -2.87
C MET A 82 -3.86 8.49 -1.79
N GLU A 83 -5.17 8.40 -1.66
CA GLU A 83 -5.84 7.52 -0.69
C GLU A 83 -5.67 6.05 -1.09
N GLY A 84 -5.78 5.74 -2.38
CA GLY A 84 -5.57 4.40 -2.93
C GLY A 84 -4.12 3.92 -2.76
N LEU A 85 -3.14 4.80 -2.97
CA LEU A 85 -1.72 4.49 -2.75
C LEU A 85 -1.42 4.25 -1.27
N SER A 86 -2.00 5.04 -0.37
CA SER A 86 -1.88 4.86 1.09
C SER A 86 -2.44 3.51 1.55
N ALA A 87 -3.60 3.13 1.04
CA ALA A 87 -4.23 1.84 1.31
C ALA A 87 -3.42 0.67 0.72
N PHE A 88 -2.88 0.83 -0.49
CA PHE A 88 -2.02 -0.17 -1.13
C PHE A 88 -0.74 -0.44 -0.33
N LEU A 89 -0.05 0.61 0.12
CA LEU A 89 1.15 0.47 0.96
C LEU A 89 0.84 -0.17 2.31
N HIS A 90 -0.37 0.05 2.85
CA HIS A 90 -0.86 -0.66 4.04
C HIS A 90 -1.04 -2.14 3.82
N ALA A 91 -1.65 -2.52 2.70
CA ALA A 91 -1.82 -3.91 2.31
C ALA A 91 -0.45 -4.60 2.12
N ILE A 92 0.50 -3.94 1.45
CA ILE A 92 1.87 -4.45 1.30
C ILE A 92 2.57 -4.62 2.65
N ARG A 93 2.41 -3.67 3.58
CA ARG A 93 3.02 -3.76 4.91
C ARG A 93 2.45 -4.94 5.69
N LEU A 94 1.14 -5.14 5.64
CA LEU A 94 0.52 -6.33 6.25
C LEU A 94 1.05 -7.60 5.59
N HIS A 95 1.14 -7.66 4.26
CA HIS A 95 1.67 -8.83 3.55
C HIS A 95 3.13 -9.12 3.95
N TRP A 96 3.96 -8.09 4.05
CA TRP A 96 5.36 -8.26 4.41
C TRP A 96 5.55 -8.64 5.88
N VAL A 97 4.90 -7.93 6.81
CA VAL A 97 5.10 -8.15 8.25
C VAL A 97 4.32 -9.36 8.76
N GLU A 98 3.10 -9.56 8.28
CA GLU A 98 2.23 -10.62 8.79
C GLU A 98 2.41 -11.95 8.05
N PHE A 99 2.45 -11.92 6.71
CA PHE A 99 2.52 -13.15 5.92
C PHE A 99 3.91 -13.78 5.99
N GLN A 100 4.98 -12.98 6.04
CA GLN A 100 6.34 -13.52 6.19
C GLN A 100 6.61 -13.98 7.64
N SER A 101 6.24 -13.23 8.68
CA SER A 101 6.55 -13.65 10.05
C SER A 101 5.79 -14.89 10.52
N LYS A 102 4.62 -15.23 9.94
CA LYS A 102 3.85 -16.43 10.32
C LYS A 102 4.19 -17.69 9.51
N PHE A 103 4.58 -17.56 8.24
CA PHE A 103 4.73 -18.71 7.33
C PHE A 103 6.14 -18.86 6.73
N TYR A 104 7.00 -17.84 6.84
CA TYR A 104 8.35 -17.86 6.29
C TYR A 104 9.39 -18.06 7.40
N VAL A 105 9.87 -19.29 7.55
CA VAL A 105 10.91 -19.66 8.54
C VAL A 105 12.31 -19.14 8.14
N GLY A 106 12.44 -18.48 6.98
CA GLY A 106 13.72 -17.91 6.53
C GLY A 106 14.74 -18.93 6.01
N THR A 107 14.40 -20.22 5.99
CA THR A 107 15.29 -21.32 5.61
C THR A 107 15.12 -21.70 4.14
N GLY A 108 15.43 -20.76 3.23
CA GLY A 108 15.44 -21.00 1.79
C GLY A 108 16.76 -20.59 1.15
N LYS A 109 17.36 -21.47 0.34
CA LYS A 109 18.44 -21.05 -0.58
C LYS A 109 17.82 -20.53 -1.85
N ALA A 110 18.24 -19.34 -2.29
CA ALA A 110 17.83 -18.79 -3.57
C ALA A 110 18.14 -19.81 -4.69
N PHE A 111 17.12 -20.18 -5.47
CA PHE A 111 17.31 -21.07 -6.60
C PHE A 111 18.13 -20.35 -7.67
N VAL A 112 19.37 -20.80 -7.87
CA VAL A 112 20.21 -20.34 -8.98
C VAL A 112 20.09 -21.38 -10.08
N PRO A 113 19.32 -21.13 -11.16
CA PRO A 113 19.25 -22.05 -12.28
C PRO A 113 20.63 -22.18 -12.94
N PHE A 114 20.95 -23.39 -13.39
CA PHE A 114 22.15 -23.66 -14.16
C PHE A 114 22.04 -22.98 -15.55
N ASN A 115 22.74 -21.85 -15.71
CA ASN A 115 22.82 -21.13 -16.97
C ASN A 115 24.10 -21.54 -17.71
N LEU A 116 23.95 -22.34 -18.78
CA LEU A 116 25.05 -22.78 -19.65
C LEU A 116 25.84 -21.59 -20.21
N HIS A 117 25.19 -20.48 -20.54
CA HIS A 117 25.85 -19.28 -21.07
C HIS A 117 26.80 -18.62 -20.05
N LEU A 118 26.38 -18.50 -18.78
CA LEU A 118 27.23 -17.99 -17.69
C LEU A 118 28.40 -18.93 -17.37
N CYS A 119 28.20 -20.24 -17.56
CA CYS A 119 29.24 -21.24 -17.41
C CYS A 119 30.27 -21.13 -18.54
N LEU A 120 29.82 -21.02 -19.80
CA LEU A 120 30.66 -20.85 -20.99
C LEU A 120 31.45 -19.54 -20.96
N GLU A 121 30.84 -18.45 -20.53
CA GLU A 121 31.51 -17.15 -20.42
C GLU A 121 32.60 -17.18 -19.33
N LYS A 122 32.36 -17.85 -18.20
CA LYS A 122 33.41 -18.10 -17.19
C LYS A 122 34.55 -18.94 -17.75
N PHE A 123 34.26 -20.03 -18.46
CA PHE A 123 35.29 -20.86 -19.09
C PHE A 123 36.08 -20.09 -20.17
N CYS A 124 35.40 -19.31 -21.02
CA CYS A 124 36.04 -18.50 -22.06
C CYS A 124 36.96 -17.44 -21.43
N LYS A 125 36.51 -16.78 -20.36
CA LYS A 125 37.31 -15.78 -19.64
C LYS A 125 38.51 -16.42 -18.95
N GLU A 126 38.36 -17.61 -18.34
CA GLU A 126 39.48 -18.35 -17.75
C GLU A 126 40.52 -18.81 -18.81
N THR A 127 40.08 -19.01 -20.06
CA THR A 127 40.96 -19.43 -21.17
C THR A 127 41.68 -18.24 -21.82
N GLU A 128 41.19 -17.01 -21.65
CA GLU A 128 41.81 -15.77 -22.17
C GLU A 128 42.84 -15.15 -21.21
N VAL A 129 42.88 -15.60 -19.93
CA VAL A 129 43.88 -15.18 -18.93
C VAL A 129 45.08 -16.15 -18.84
N LEU A 130 45.07 -17.24 -19.62
CA LEU A 130 46.20 -18.18 -19.83
C LEU A 130 46.91 -17.90 -21.15
#